data_AF-A0A6J4LFD7-F1
#
_entry.id   AF-A0A6J4LFD7-F1
#
_cell.length_a   1.000
_cell.length_b   1.000
_cell.length_c   1.000
_cell.angle_alpha   90.00
_cell.angle_beta   90.00
_cell.angle_gamma   90.00
#
_symmetry.space_group_name_H-M   'P 1'
#
loop_
_entity.id
_entity.type
_entity.pdbx_description
1 polymer ?
#
loop_
_entity_poly.entity_id
_entity_poly.type
_entity_poly.pdbx_seq_one_letter_code
_entity_poly.pdbx_strand_id
1 'polypeptide(L)'
;MNRLRSARLGVSTLLLTALVACAPAYRGEPITGPLELGTSALASGKQVFDANCHQCHPGGAGGLGPSLNDKPLPGSLIAYQVRHGLGAMPAFSPERLSDAQLDALVLYLEKLRSQSVKE
;
A
#
# COMPACT_ATOMS: atom_id res chain seq x y z
N MET A 1 56.52 12.53 46.99
CA MET A 1 56.59 11.12 46.58
C MET A 1 55.36 10.76 45.77
N ASN A 2 55.62 10.46 44.51
CA ASN A 2 54.76 10.03 43.42
C ASN A 2 53.78 8.90 43.79
N ARG A 3 52.50 8.98 43.37
CA ARG A 3 51.73 7.85 42.77
C ARG A 3 50.58 8.36 41.89
N LEU A 4 50.89 8.42 40.59
CA LEU A 4 49.98 8.29 39.44
C LEU A 4 48.90 7.21 39.68
N ARG A 5 47.61 7.55 39.49
CA ARG A 5 46.54 6.57 39.20
C ARG A 5 45.45 7.14 38.28
N SER A 6 45.49 6.64 37.05
CA SER A 6 44.35 6.13 36.29
C SER A 6 43.33 7.11 35.72
N ALA A 7 43.48 7.32 34.41
CA ALA A 7 42.45 7.78 33.48
C ALA A 7 41.10 7.07 33.69
N ARG A 8 40.01 7.84 33.60
CA ARG A 8 38.69 7.32 33.26
C ARG A 8 38.15 8.10 32.07
N LEU A 9 38.28 7.47 30.91
CA LEU A 9 37.42 7.67 29.75
C LEU A 9 35.96 7.69 30.21
N GLY A 10 35.22 8.71 29.80
CA GLY A 10 33.80 8.85 30.06
C GLY A 10 33.12 9.55 28.88
N VAL A 11 33.29 8.98 27.69
CA VAL A 11 32.49 9.25 26.49
C VAL A 11 31.02 9.05 26.86
N SER A 12 30.26 10.12 27.10
CA SER A 12 28.86 9.96 27.55
C SER A 12 27.94 11.13 27.21
N THR A 13 28.02 11.68 26.00
CA THR A 13 27.02 12.65 25.48
C THR A 13 26.53 12.34 24.06
N LEU A 14 26.78 11.14 23.54
CA LEU A 14 26.40 10.76 22.16
C LEU A 14 25.40 9.60 22.11
N LEU A 15 24.31 9.65 22.88
CA LEU A 15 23.25 8.64 22.82
C LEU A 15 21.88 9.25 23.14
N LEU A 16 21.32 10.07 22.24
CA LEU A 16 19.88 10.34 22.25
C LEU A 16 19.30 10.75 20.88
N THR A 17 19.80 10.18 19.77
CA THR A 17 19.24 10.42 18.42
C THR A 17 18.85 9.13 17.70
N ALA A 18 18.38 8.10 18.42
CA ALA A 18 18.09 6.78 17.85
C ALA A 18 16.62 6.32 17.98
N LEU A 19 15.65 7.25 18.02
CA LEU A 19 14.23 6.91 18.15
C LEU A 19 13.36 7.25 16.92
N VAL A 20 13.94 7.68 15.79
CA VAL A 20 13.20 8.01 14.57
C VAL A 20 13.48 6.99 13.45
N ALA A 21 13.28 5.70 13.71
CA ALA A 21 13.52 4.66 12.70
C ALA A 21 12.44 3.57 12.61
N CYS A 22 11.22 3.85 13.09
CA CYS A 22 10.03 3.07 12.71
C CYS A 22 9.04 3.99 11.97
N ALA A 23 9.41 4.43 10.77
CA ALA A 23 8.38 4.82 9.81
C ALA A 23 7.64 3.53 9.39
N PRO A 24 6.30 3.46 9.45
CA PRO A 24 5.58 2.33 8.91
C PRO A 24 5.80 2.34 7.39
N ALA A 25 6.42 1.29 6.86
CA ALA A 25 6.55 1.11 5.44
C ALA A 25 5.15 1.07 4.80
N TYR A 26 4.80 2.09 4.02
CA TYR A 26 3.65 2.09 3.10
C TYR A 26 2.26 1.97 3.72
N ARG A 27 1.93 2.82 4.71
CA ARG A 27 0.53 3.08 5.01
C ARG A 27 0.02 4.16 4.04
N GLY A 28 -0.45 3.74 2.87
CA GLY A 28 -1.31 4.62 2.07
C GLY A 28 -2.48 5.04 2.95
N GLU A 29 -2.71 6.35 3.04
CA GLU A 29 -3.75 6.88 3.90
C GLU A 29 -5.11 6.32 3.46
N PRO A 30 -5.96 5.91 4.41
CA PRO A 30 -7.31 5.49 4.06
C PRO A 30 -8.03 6.68 3.42
N ILE A 31 -8.68 6.43 2.28
CA ILE A 31 -9.45 7.47 1.60
C ILE A 31 -10.59 7.91 2.53
N THR A 32 -10.55 9.13 3.05
CA THR A 32 -11.60 9.72 3.87
C THR A 32 -12.52 10.56 3.00
N GLY A 33 -13.64 9.98 2.57
CA GLY A 33 -14.69 10.69 1.81
C GLY A 33 -15.31 9.84 0.69
N PRO A 34 -16.40 10.31 0.07
CA PRO A 34 -17.04 9.59 -1.04
C PRO A 34 -16.13 9.51 -2.28
N LEU A 35 -15.96 8.30 -2.82
CA LEU A 35 -15.44 8.10 -4.17
C LEU A 35 -16.55 8.45 -5.17
N GLU A 36 -16.36 9.50 -5.96
CA GLU A 36 -17.25 9.84 -7.08
C GLU A 36 -17.05 8.85 -8.23
N LEU A 37 -17.89 7.81 -8.26
CA LEU A 37 -17.91 6.76 -9.29
C LEU A 37 -18.75 7.22 -10.48
N GLY A 38 -18.34 8.30 -11.16
CA GLY A 38 -19.12 8.94 -12.23
C GLY A 38 -19.41 8.08 -13.48
N THR A 39 -19.02 6.80 -13.51
CA THR A 39 -19.25 5.87 -14.63
C THR A 39 -19.64 4.48 -14.14
N SER A 40 -20.40 3.73 -14.97
CA SER A 40 -20.77 2.33 -14.68
C SER A 40 -19.54 1.41 -14.52
N ALA A 41 -18.47 1.69 -15.27
CA ALA A 41 -17.21 0.96 -15.16
C ALA A 41 -16.54 1.16 -13.78
N LEU A 42 -16.53 2.39 -13.24
CA LEU A 42 -15.99 2.65 -11.90
C LEU A 42 -16.81 1.97 -10.81
N ALA A 43 -18.14 1.96 -10.94
CA ALA A 43 -19.02 1.25 -10.01
C ALA A 43 -18.79 -0.27 -10.04
N SER A 44 -18.68 -0.85 -11.23
CA SER A 44 -18.34 -2.27 -11.42
C SER A 44 -16.97 -2.60 -10.83
N GLY A 45 -15.97 -1.77 -11.11
CA GLY A 45 -14.61 -1.94 -10.57
C GLY A 45 -14.58 -1.89 -9.04
N LYS A 46 -15.35 -0.98 -8.42
CA LYS A 46 -15.49 -0.93 -6.96
C LYS A 46 -16.13 -2.20 -6.42
N GLN A 47 -17.19 -2.71 -7.04
CA GLN A 47 -17.84 -3.95 -6.60
C GLN A 47 -16.88 -5.15 -6.67
N VAL A 48 -16.09 -5.24 -7.75
CA VAL A 48 -15.04 -6.25 -7.88
C VAL A 48 -14.00 -6.11 -6.76
N PHE A 49 -13.55 -4.88 -6.50
CA PHE A 49 -12.58 -4.59 -5.45
C PHE A 49 -13.09 -4.99 -4.05
N ASP A 50 -14.32 -4.59 -3.72
CA ASP A 50 -14.94 -4.90 -2.43
C ASP A 50 -15.06 -6.42 -2.21
N ALA A 51 -15.43 -7.15 -3.28
CA ALA A 51 -15.66 -8.59 -3.20
C ALA A 51 -14.36 -9.42 -3.15
N ASN A 52 -13.27 -8.93 -3.75
CA ASN A 52 -12.07 -9.76 -4.00
C ASN A 52 -10.78 -9.22 -3.36
N CYS A 53 -10.67 -7.91 -3.16
CA CYS A 53 -9.41 -7.25 -2.81
C CYS A 53 -9.43 -6.64 -1.41
N HIS A 54 -10.57 -6.06 -1.02
CA HIS A 54 -10.73 -5.28 0.21
C HIS A 54 -10.28 -6.02 1.47
N GLN A 55 -10.54 -7.33 1.55
CA GLN A 55 -10.20 -8.14 2.71
C GLN A 55 -8.70 -8.09 3.07
N CYS A 56 -7.83 -7.98 2.06
CA CYS A 56 -6.38 -7.87 2.23
C CYS A 56 -5.88 -6.43 2.08
N HIS A 57 -6.53 -5.65 1.21
CA HIS A 57 -6.19 -4.27 0.86
C HIS A 57 -7.32 -3.33 1.31
N PRO A 58 -7.55 -3.13 2.62
CA PRO A 58 -8.74 -2.47 3.14
C PRO A 58 -8.85 -1.03 2.64
N GLY A 59 -9.90 -0.75 1.86
CA GLY A 59 -10.13 0.57 1.25
C GLY A 59 -9.01 1.03 0.29
N GLY A 60 -8.15 0.11 -0.14
CA GLY A 60 -6.95 0.40 -0.95
C GLY A 60 -5.74 0.86 -0.14
N ALA A 61 -5.89 1.02 1.17
CA ALA A 61 -4.79 1.24 2.09
C ALA A 61 -4.06 -0.08 2.39
N GLY A 62 -2.93 0.04 3.07
CA GLY A 62 -2.17 -1.12 3.54
C GLY A 62 -2.90 -1.89 4.65
N GLY A 63 -2.80 -3.21 4.63
CA GLY A 63 -3.37 -4.14 5.60
C GLY A 63 -2.60 -5.45 5.63
N LEU A 64 -3.26 -6.57 5.30
CA LEU A 64 -2.58 -7.85 5.06
C LEU A 64 -1.76 -7.79 3.77
N GLY A 65 -2.29 -7.12 2.75
CA GLY A 65 -1.60 -6.77 1.52
C GLY A 65 -1.02 -5.35 1.58
N PRO A 66 -0.08 -5.01 0.69
CA PRO A 66 0.44 -3.65 0.58
C PRO A 66 -0.64 -2.65 0.19
N SER A 67 -0.38 -1.38 0.46
CA SER A 67 -1.21 -0.30 -0.07
C SER A 67 -1.24 -0.30 -1.62
N LEU A 68 -2.42 0.00 -2.17
CA LEU A 68 -2.70 0.06 -3.60
C LEU A 68 -2.97 1.51 -4.08
N ASN A 69 -3.29 2.42 -3.16
CA ASN A 69 -3.61 3.81 -3.46
C ASN A 69 -2.39 4.75 -3.51
N ASP A 70 -1.17 4.26 -3.28
CA ASP A 70 0.07 5.04 -3.21
C ASP A 70 1.16 4.58 -4.21
N LYS A 71 0.86 3.59 -5.06
CA LYS A 71 1.85 2.99 -5.98
C LYS A 71 1.55 3.33 -7.45
N PRO A 72 2.46 4.01 -8.16
CA PRO A 72 2.27 4.40 -9.55
C PRO A 72 2.55 3.27 -10.54
N LEU A 73 1.89 2.11 -10.39
CA LEU A 73 1.99 1.02 -11.35
C LEU A 73 1.14 1.29 -12.61
N PRO A 74 1.63 0.98 -13.82
CA PRO A 74 0.81 0.93 -15.02
C PRO A 74 -0.32 -0.09 -14.88
N GLY A 75 -1.50 0.22 -15.43
CA GLY A 75 -2.66 -0.68 -15.40
C GLY A 75 -2.39 -2.09 -15.93
N SER A 76 -1.53 -2.23 -16.95
CA SER A 76 -1.13 -3.53 -17.51
C SER A 76 -0.34 -4.39 -16.51
N LEU A 77 0.50 -3.78 -15.66
CA LEU A 77 1.22 -4.52 -14.63
C LEU A 77 0.31 -4.92 -13.48
N ILE A 78 -0.67 -4.08 -13.14
CA ILE A 78 -1.72 -4.42 -12.17
C ILE A 78 -2.51 -5.62 -12.69
N ALA A 79 -2.99 -5.57 -13.94
CA ALA A 79 -3.71 -6.66 -14.57
C ALA A 79 -2.89 -7.95 -14.60
N TYR A 80 -1.62 -7.87 -14.99
CA TYR A 80 -0.70 -9.01 -14.99
C TYR A 80 -0.57 -9.62 -13.59
N GLN A 81 -0.35 -8.80 -12.56
CA GLN A 81 -0.21 -9.28 -11.18
C GLN A 81 -1.51 -9.91 -10.65
N VAL A 82 -2.68 -9.36 -10.97
CA VAL A 82 -3.97 -9.98 -10.61
C VAL A 82 -4.13 -11.34 -11.27
N ARG A 83 -3.68 -11.49 -12.52
CA ARG A 83 -3.75 -12.77 -13.25
C ARG A 83 -2.78 -13.83 -12.72
N HIS A 84 -1.62 -13.44 -12.23
CA HIS A 84 -0.54 -14.39 -11.89
C HIS A 84 -0.31 -14.52 -10.38
N GLY A 85 -0.86 -13.62 -9.56
CA GLY A 85 -0.56 -13.52 -8.14
C GLY A 85 0.87 -13.04 -7.87
N LEU A 86 1.20 -12.87 -6.59
CA LEU A 86 2.57 -12.63 -6.13
C LEU A 86 2.68 -12.97 -4.64
N GLY A 87 3.56 -13.92 -4.31
CA GLY A 87 3.73 -14.37 -2.93
C GLY A 87 2.41 -14.94 -2.37
N ALA A 88 1.88 -14.30 -1.32
CA ALA A 88 0.60 -14.68 -0.73
C ALA A 88 -0.62 -14.13 -1.46
N MET A 89 -0.45 -13.19 -2.40
CA MET A 89 -1.55 -12.67 -3.22
C MET A 89 -1.98 -13.74 -4.23
N PRO A 90 -3.24 -14.21 -4.19
CA PRO A 90 -3.71 -15.25 -5.09
C PRO A 90 -3.81 -14.75 -6.53
N ALA A 91 -3.74 -15.69 -7.48
CA ALA A 91 -4.05 -15.46 -8.88
C ALA A 91 -5.57 -15.51 -9.13
N PHE A 92 -6.06 -14.68 -10.04
CA PHE A 92 -7.46 -14.63 -10.45
C PHE A 92 -7.59 -15.02 -11.93
N SER A 93 -8.16 -16.20 -12.18
CA SER A 93 -8.38 -16.69 -13.54
C SER A 93 -9.51 -15.93 -14.26
N PRO A 94 -9.57 -15.98 -15.60
CA PRO A 94 -10.66 -15.37 -16.38
C PRO A 94 -12.07 -15.87 -15.97
N GLU A 95 -12.18 -17.09 -15.47
CA GLU A 95 -13.45 -17.66 -14.99
C GLU A 95 -13.89 -17.06 -13.63
N ARG A 96 -12.92 -16.70 -12.78
CA ARG A 96 -13.17 -16.06 -11.48
C ARG A 96 -13.37 -14.55 -11.61
N LEU A 97 -12.63 -13.93 -12.54
CA LEU A 97 -12.65 -12.51 -12.80
C LEU A 97 -12.50 -12.30 -14.31
N SER A 98 -13.58 -11.94 -15.02
CA SER A 98 -13.52 -11.76 -16.47
C SER A 98 -12.60 -10.59 -16.86
N ASP A 99 -12.16 -10.53 -18.11
CA ASP A 99 -11.30 -9.44 -18.59
C ASP A 99 -11.97 -8.07 -18.44
N ALA A 100 -13.26 -7.97 -18.75
CA ALA A 100 -14.02 -6.73 -18.55
C ALA A 100 -14.11 -6.31 -17.07
N GLN A 101 -14.21 -7.27 -16.14
CA GLN A 101 -14.18 -6.98 -14.71
C GLN A 101 -12.79 -6.55 -14.25
N LEU A 102 -11.73 -7.15 -14.81
CA LEU A 102 -10.36 -6.76 -14.52
C LEU A 102 -10.06 -5.35 -15.03
N ASP A 103 -10.51 -5.00 -16.24
CA ASP A 103 -10.37 -3.65 -16.78
C ASP A 103 -11.09 -2.62 -15.91
N ALA A 104 -12.33 -2.92 -15.49
CA ALA A 104 -13.08 -2.08 -14.56
C ALA A 104 -12.38 -1.93 -13.21
N LEU A 105 -11.79 -3.01 -12.67
CA LEU A 105 -11.00 -2.97 -11.44
C LEU A 105 -9.77 -2.09 -11.58
N VAL A 106 -9.03 -2.19 -12.69
CA VAL A 106 -7.86 -1.36 -12.94
C VAL A 106 -8.26 0.12 -13.01
N LEU A 107 -9.33 0.45 -13.73
CA LEU A 107 -9.87 1.83 -13.77
C LEU A 107 -10.25 2.34 -12.38
N TYR A 108 -10.85 1.49 -11.54
CA TYR A 108 -11.16 1.84 -10.17
C TYR A 108 -9.91 2.10 -9.33
N LEU A 109 -8.87 1.27 -9.45
CA LEU A 109 -7.60 1.46 -8.72
C LEU A 109 -6.86 2.73 -9.16
N GLU A 110 -6.91 3.07 -10.44
CA GLU A 110 -6.39 4.34 -10.96
C GLU A 110 -7.15 5.53 -10.38
N LYS A 111 -8.49 5.45 -10.34
CA LYS A 111 -9.32 6.47 -9.69
C LYS A 111 -9.02 6.59 -8.20
N LEU A 112 -8.85 5.47 -7.51
CA LEU A 112 -8.55 5.41 -6.08
C LEU A 112 -7.23 6.12 -5.76
N ARG A 113 -6.19 5.88 -6.57
CA ARG A 113 -4.91 6.60 -6.50
C ARG A 113 -5.02 8.09 -6.80
N SER A 114 -5.87 8.48 -7.76
CA SER A 114 -6.02 9.90 -8.09
C SER A 114 -6.63 10.73 -6.95
N GLN A 115 -7.33 10.08 -6.01
CA GLN A 115 -7.95 10.74 -4.86
C GLN A 115 -7.07 10.76 -3.62
N SER A 116 -6.15 9.80 -3.44
CA SER A 116 -5.16 9.81 -2.34
C SER A 116 -4.05 10.84 -2.54
N VAL A 117 -3.75 11.24 -3.79
CA VAL A 117 -2.68 12.21 -4.09
C VAL A 117 -3.13 13.67 -3.92
N LYS A 118 -4.43 13.93 -3.72
CA LYS A 118 -5.02 15.27 -3.85
C LYS A 118 -5.10 16.08 -2.55
N GLU A 119 -4.16 15.90 -1.61
CA GLU A 119 -4.01 16.77 -0.43
C GLU A 119 -3.05 17.95 -0.69
#